data_AF-A0A926A013-F1
#
_entry.id   AF-A0A926A013-F1
#
_cell.length_a   1.000
_cell.length_b   1.000
_cell.length_c   1.000
_cell.angle_alpha   90.00
_cell.angle_beta   90.00
_cell.angle_gamma   90.00
#
_symmetry.space_group_name_H-M   'P 1'
#
loop_
_entity.id
_entity.type
_entity.pdbx_description
1 polymer ?
#
loop_
_entity_poly.entity_id
_entity_poly.type
_entity_poly.pdbx_seq_one_letter_code
_entity_poly.pdbx_strand_id
1 'polypeptide(L)'
;MWRRPTCGCNSSSAGKNRAARGSGATSILADGCQCTLFQLLPALVPAAQTHSLARSVRNLLLFCFCCFGWRAVAQRPLTPRQLYPGLFEAVQLGRVFPDNKTFVDMVPLDTPARIVAAYELERTQPGFNLPRFVAARFRLPVADTATYRSNVAAGLRAHLDTLWTVLRRQPPDSVARYSSLLPLPGPYLVPGGRFREVYYWDSYFTMLGLREARRPALLRSMTD
;
A
#
# COMPACT_ATOMS: atom_id res chain seq x y z
N MET A 1 36.97 19.20 -1.47
CA MET A 1 37.93 18.08 -1.33
C MET A 1 37.13 16.82 -1.03
N TRP A 2 36.64 16.14 -2.07
CA TRP A 2 35.76 14.97 -1.95
C TRP A 2 36.57 13.71 -2.22
N ARG A 3 36.59 12.74 -1.30
CA ARG A 3 36.94 11.34 -1.60
C ARG A 3 35.81 10.44 -1.10
N ARG A 4 35.24 9.65 -2.02
CA ARG A 4 34.30 8.56 -1.74
C ARG A 4 35.08 7.33 -1.25
N PRO A 5 34.53 6.47 -0.37
CA PRO A 5 35.04 5.11 -0.21
C PRO A 5 34.35 4.14 -1.17
N THR A 6 35.16 3.25 -1.74
CA THR A 6 34.82 2.13 -2.62
C THR A 6 34.35 0.91 -1.82
N CYS A 7 33.33 0.20 -2.32
CA CYS A 7 32.98 -1.15 -1.85
C CYS A 7 33.96 -2.18 -2.41
N GLY A 8 34.59 -2.97 -1.54
CA GLY A 8 35.38 -4.15 -1.91
C GLY A 8 34.56 -5.43 -1.69
N CYS A 9 34.31 -6.19 -2.75
CA CYS A 9 33.92 -7.60 -2.65
C CYS A 9 35.18 -8.45 -2.55
N ASN A 10 35.31 -9.23 -1.48
CA ASN A 10 36.38 -10.21 -1.37
C ASN A 10 35.81 -11.59 -1.73
N SER A 11 36.43 -12.23 -2.71
CA SER A 11 36.24 -13.63 -3.04
C SER A 11 37.47 -14.39 -2.53
N SER A 12 37.28 -15.49 -1.82
CA SER A 12 38.37 -16.45 -1.61
C SER A 12 37.85 -17.87 -1.72
N SER A 13 38.58 -18.59 -2.56
CA SER A 13 38.46 -19.93 -3.08
C SER A 13 38.76 -21.06 -2.08
N ALA A 14 38.12 -22.20 -2.36
CA ALA A 14 38.67 -23.56 -2.48
C ALA A 14 39.51 -24.19 -1.35
N GLY A 15 39.09 -25.39 -0.93
CA GLY A 15 39.90 -26.40 -0.25
C GLY A 15 39.30 -27.80 -0.39
N LYS A 16 39.97 -28.66 -1.16
CA LYS A 16 39.67 -30.08 -1.48
C LYS A 16 39.84 -31.01 -0.27
N ASN A 17 39.08 -32.13 -0.20
CA ASN A 17 39.60 -33.49 -0.45
C ASN A 17 38.60 -34.64 -0.18
N ARG A 18 38.55 -35.58 -1.16
CA ARG A 18 38.45 -37.07 -1.17
C ARG A 18 37.55 -37.81 -0.14
N ALA A 19 37.01 -39.01 -0.39
CA ALA A 19 36.72 -39.92 -1.52
C ALA A 19 36.28 -41.27 -0.88
N ALA A 20 35.26 -41.96 -1.43
CA ALA A 20 35.04 -43.44 -1.45
C ALA A 20 33.56 -43.71 -1.81
N ARG A 21 33.22 -44.21 -3.01
CA ARG A 21 33.21 -45.59 -3.57
C ARG A 21 31.91 -46.38 -3.34
N GLY A 22 31.36 -46.88 -4.45
CA GLY A 22 30.37 -47.97 -4.59
C GLY A 22 28.99 -47.50 -5.06
N SER A 23 28.22 -48.15 -5.96
CA SER A 23 28.41 -49.21 -6.97
C SER A 23 27.04 -49.35 -7.69
N GLY A 24 27.03 -49.63 -9.01
CA GLY A 24 25.89 -50.15 -9.81
C GLY A 24 24.87 -49.09 -10.28
N ALA A 25 24.35 -49.04 -11.51
CA ALA A 25 24.33 -49.94 -12.67
C ALA A 25 24.07 -49.06 -13.95
N THR A 26 24.83 -49.19 -15.04
CA THR A 26 24.42 -49.81 -16.34
C THR A 26 22.90 -49.77 -16.59
N SER A 27 22.35 -49.16 -17.65
CA SER A 27 22.63 -49.22 -19.10
C SER A 27 21.59 -48.26 -19.78
N ILE A 28 21.71 -47.67 -20.97
CA ILE A 28 21.62 -48.23 -22.34
C ILE A 28 21.80 -47.03 -23.32
N LEU A 29 22.76 -47.14 -24.26
CA LEU A 29 22.78 -46.85 -25.73
C LEU A 29 21.91 -45.68 -26.29
N ALA A 30 22.28 -44.89 -27.32
CA ALA A 30 23.33 -44.89 -28.35
C ALA A 30 23.41 -43.44 -28.93
N ASP A 31 24.58 -42.88 -29.28
CA ASP A 31 25.23 -42.90 -30.62
C ASP A 31 24.24 -42.81 -31.80
N GLY A 32 24.35 -41.96 -32.84
CA GLY A 32 25.41 -41.10 -33.37
C GLY A 32 25.09 -40.74 -34.84
N CYS A 33 25.99 -39.99 -35.48
CA CYS A 33 26.16 -39.76 -36.94
C CYS A 33 25.11 -38.88 -37.69
N GLN A 34 25.51 -37.73 -38.28
CA GLN A 34 26.25 -37.55 -39.57
C GLN A 34 25.43 -38.08 -40.77
N CYS A 35 25.38 -37.50 -41.97
CA CYS A 35 25.81 -36.27 -42.62
C CYS A 35 25.19 -36.34 -44.04
N THR A 36 25.06 -35.19 -44.71
CA THR A 36 25.13 -34.98 -46.17
C THR A 36 24.02 -35.46 -47.13
N LEU A 37 23.72 -34.52 -48.04
CA LEU A 37 23.62 -34.64 -49.51
C LEU A 37 22.22 -34.42 -50.15
N PHE A 38 22.06 -33.20 -50.67
CA PHE A 38 21.75 -32.88 -52.08
C PHE A 38 20.37 -33.31 -52.63
N GLN A 39 19.46 -32.34 -52.72
CA GLN A 39 18.96 -31.73 -53.97
C GLN A 39 18.02 -32.59 -54.80
N LEU A 40 16.82 -32.04 -55.06
CA LEU A 40 16.20 -31.92 -56.38
C LEU A 40 15.19 -30.74 -56.33
N LEU A 41 15.43 -29.71 -57.15
CA LEU A 41 14.59 -28.53 -57.46
C LEU A 41 13.36 -28.94 -58.33
N PRO A 42 12.48 -28.02 -58.82
CA PRO A 42 12.02 -26.70 -58.32
C PRO A 42 10.49 -26.51 -58.43
N ALA A 43 9.98 -25.35 -57.98
CA ALA A 43 9.31 -24.35 -58.85
C ALA A 43 8.09 -23.65 -58.21
N LEU A 44 8.03 -22.34 -58.50
CA LEU A 44 6.82 -21.50 -58.62
C LEU A 44 6.16 -20.99 -57.34
N VAL A 45 6.69 -19.88 -56.80
CA VAL A 45 5.83 -18.75 -56.38
C VAL A 45 6.54 -17.43 -56.72
N PRO A 46 5.91 -16.50 -57.45
CA PRO A 46 6.56 -15.28 -57.92
C PRO A 46 6.71 -14.25 -56.81
N ALA A 47 7.83 -13.54 -56.85
CA ALA A 47 8.10 -12.34 -56.10
C ALA A 47 7.22 -11.19 -56.63
N ALA A 48 6.08 -10.94 -55.99
CA ALA A 48 5.39 -9.66 -56.10
C ALA A 48 4.49 -9.47 -54.88
N GLN A 49 4.53 -8.29 -54.26
CA GLN A 49 3.59 -7.78 -53.25
C GLN A 49 3.88 -8.03 -51.75
N THR A 50 5.14 -8.08 -51.31
CA THR A 50 5.46 -8.15 -49.85
C THR A 50 5.64 -6.79 -49.16
N HIS A 51 5.62 -5.66 -49.87
CA HIS A 51 5.95 -4.35 -49.28
C HIS A 51 4.75 -3.52 -48.78
N SER A 52 3.51 -3.81 -49.19
CA SER A 52 2.33 -2.98 -48.84
C SER A 52 1.68 -3.40 -47.51
N LEU A 53 1.55 -4.70 -47.25
CA LEU A 53 0.84 -5.21 -46.06
C LEU A 53 1.61 -4.98 -44.75
N ALA A 54 2.95 -5.03 -44.80
CA ALA A 54 3.79 -4.84 -43.60
C ALA A 54 3.75 -3.41 -43.03
N ARG A 55 3.49 -2.40 -43.87
CA ARG A 55 3.38 -1.00 -43.44
C ARG A 55 2.03 -0.71 -42.79
N SER A 56 0.97 -1.37 -43.28
CA SER A 56 -0.40 -1.16 -42.79
C SER A 56 -0.64 -1.80 -41.42
N VAL A 57 -0.05 -2.97 -41.16
CA VAL A 57 -0.16 -3.65 -39.84
C VAL A 57 0.69 -2.94 -38.78
N ARG A 58 1.87 -2.43 -39.14
CA ARG A 58 2.73 -1.67 -38.22
C ARG A 58 2.11 -0.33 -37.80
N ASN A 59 1.45 0.36 -38.73
CA ASN A 59 0.73 1.60 -38.41
C ASN A 59 -0.53 1.34 -37.57
N LEU A 60 -1.22 0.21 -37.78
CA LEU A 60 -2.40 -0.16 -36.97
C LEU A 60 -2.02 -0.55 -35.53
N LEU A 61 -0.92 -1.27 -35.34
CA LEU A 61 -0.40 -1.63 -34.01
C LEU A 61 0.15 -0.42 -33.23
N LEU A 62 0.77 0.54 -33.92
CA LEU A 62 1.23 1.80 -33.30
C LEU A 62 0.05 2.74 -32.96
N PHE A 63 -1.02 2.76 -33.77
CA PHE A 63 -2.20 3.58 -33.48
C PHE A 63 -3.01 3.04 -32.29
N CYS A 64 -3.11 1.71 -32.14
CA CYS A 64 -3.71 1.09 -30.96
C CYS A 64 -2.91 1.39 -29.66
N PHE A 65 -1.58 1.49 -29.75
CA PHE A 65 -0.74 1.79 -28.58
C PHE A 65 -0.84 3.26 -28.13
N CYS A 66 -1.12 4.20 -29.05
CA CYS A 66 -1.33 5.62 -28.70
C CYS A 66 -2.72 5.93 -28.13
N CYS A 67 -3.75 5.17 -28.49
CA CYS A 67 -5.12 5.40 -27.98
C CYS A 67 -5.42 4.66 -26.65
N PHE A 68 -4.67 3.61 -26.32
CA PHE A 68 -4.76 2.89 -25.04
C PHE A 68 -3.70 3.35 -24.02
N GLY A 69 -3.30 4.62 -24.08
CA GLY A 69 -2.64 5.27 -22.95
C GLY A 69 -3.59 5.31 -21.76
N TRP A 70 -3.66 4.20 -21.02
CA TRP A 70 -4.45 4.01 -19.81
C TRP A 70 -3.90 4.98 -18.77
N ARG A 71 -4.36 6.22 -18.82
CA ARG A 71 -4.19 7.14 -17.70
C ARG A 71 -4.92 6.51 -16.54
N ALA A 72 -4.17 5.95 -15.59
CA ALA A 72 -4.69 5.62 -14.28
C ALA A 72 -5.17 6.94 -13.67
N VAL A 73 -6.46 7.24 -13.83
CA VAL A 73 -7.10 8.34 -13.12
C VAL A 73 -7.08 7.93 -11.65
N ALA A 74 -6.29 8.64 -10.84
CA ALA A 74 -6.31 8.47 -9.40
C ALA A 74 -7.74 8.79 -8.91
N GLN A 75 -8.51 7.75 -8.59
CA GLN A 75 -9.86 7.90 -8.07
C GLN A 75 -9.75 8.49 -6.66
N ARG A 76 -10.35 9.67 -6.45
CA ARG A 76 -10.44 10.24 -5.11
C ARG A 76 -11.35 9.34 -4.27
N PRO A 77 -10.91 8.87 -3.09
CA PRO A 77 -11.79 8.09 -2.23
C PRO A 77 -13.00 8.93 -1.84
N LEU A 78 -14.17 8.29 -1.78
CA LEU A 78 -15.40 8.95 -1.35
C LEU A 78 -15.29 9.32 0.13
N THR A 79 -15.76 10.52 0.47
CA THR A 79 -15.82 10.96 1.86
C THR A 79 -16.90 10.21 2.65
N PRO A 80 -16.80 10.07 3.98
CA PRO A 80 -17.85 9.45 4.78
C PRO A 80 -19.24 10.07 4.56
N ARG A 81 -19.32 11.39 4.34
CA ARG A 81 -20.58 12.06 3.99
C ARG A 81 -21.19 11.56 2.69
N GLN A 82 -20.37 11.33 1.66
CA GLN A 82 -20.82 10.79 0.38
C GLN A 82 -21.16 9.30 0.46
N LEU A 83 -20.49 8.55 1.33
CA LEU A 83 -20.76 7.12 1.53
C LEU A 83 -22.07 6.85 2.28
N TYR A 84 -22.47 7.76 3.18
CA TYR A 84 -23.64 7.58 4.05
C TYR A 84 -24.61 8.77 3.95
N PRO A 85 -25.20 9.06 2.77
CA PRO A 85 -26.12 10.18 2.62
C PRO A 85 -27.30 10.06 3.59
N GLY A 86 -27.66 11.16 4.27
CA GLY A 86 -28.75 11.20 5.24
C GLY A 86 -28.36 10.64 6.61
N LEU A 87 -27.78 9.43 6.63
CA LEU A 87 -27.25 8.82 7.86
C LEU A 87 -26.13 9.65 8.47
N PHE A 88 -25.18 10.15 7.66
CA PHE A 88 -24.07 10.97 8.15
C PHE A 88 -24.58 12.24 8.85
N GLU A 89 -25.48 12.98 8.21
CA GLU A 89 -26.09 14.17 8.79
C GLU A 89 -26.86 13.83 10.07
N ALA A 90 -27.64 12.75 10.08
CA ALA A 90 -28.40 12.33 11.26
C ALA A 90 -27.48 12.03 12.45
N VAL A 91 -26.35 11.34 12.21
CA VAL A 91 -25.39 11.01 13.28
C VAL A 91 -24.71 12.27 13.84
N GLN A 92 -24.27 13.17 12.95
CA GLN A 92 -23.57 14.38 13.34
C GLN A 92 -24.48 15.40 14.06
N LEU A 93 -25.69 15.63 13.52
CA LEU A 93 -26.65 16.56 14.11
C LEU A 93 -27.34 15.97 15.34
N GLY A 94 -27.53 14.66 15.39
CA GLY A 94 -28.10 13.93 16.53
C GLY A 94 -27.15 13.77 17.72
N ARG A 95 -25.90 14.27 17.61
CA ARG A 95 -24.87 14.21 18.67
C ARG A 95 -24.70 12.80 19.26
N VAL A 96 -24.68 11.79 18.40
CA VAL A 96 -24.48 10.38 18.79
C VAL A 96 -23.15 10.17 19.53
N PHE A 97 -22.14 10.97 19.17
CA PHE A 97 -20.83 11.00 19.80
C PHE A 97 -20.54 12.39 20.38
N PRO A 98 -19.64 12.50 21.38
CA PRO A 98 -19.28 13.78 21.99
C PRO A 98 -18.53 14.73 21.05
N ASP A 99 -18.08 14.24 19.89
CA ASP A 99 -17.36 15.02 18.90
C ASP A 99 -17.71 14.63 17.45
N ASN A 100 -17.32 15.48 16.49
CA ASN A 100 -17.69 15.32 15.08
C ASN A 100 -16.72 14.48 14.23
N LYS A 101 -15.64 13.95 14.82
CA LYS A 101 -14.62 13.12 14.15
C LYS A 101 -14.79 11.63 14.46
N THR A 102 -15.32 11.29 15.63
CA THR A 102 -15.46 9.89 16.04
C THR A 102 -16.15 9.05 14.96
N PHE A 103 -17.33 9.47 14.48
CA PHE A 103 -18.04 8.77 13.40
C PHE A 103 -17.29 8.76 12.07
N VAL A 104 -16.59 9.85 11.74
CA VAL A 104 -15.79 9.99 10.51
C VAL A 104 -14.67 8.95 10.48
N ASP A 105 -14.14 8.57 11.63
CA ASP A 105 -13.02 7.62 11.77
C ASP A 105 -13.49 6.18 12.03
N MET A 106 -14.79 5.95 12.19
CA MET A 106 -15.32 4.61 12.37
C MET A 106 -15.21 3.80 11.08
N VAL A 107 -14.97 2.50 11.23
CA VAL A 107 -14.89 1.56 10.10
C VAL A 107 -16.22 0.83 9.99
N PRO A 108 -16.89 0.83 8.82
CA PRO A 108 -18.15 0.11 8.67
C PRO A 108 -17.93 -1.41 8.71
N LEU A 109 -18.94 -2.12 9.21
CA LEU A 109 -18.96 -3.59 9.29
C LEU A 109 -19.58 -4.25 8.04
N ASP A 110 -20.15 -3.45 7.13
CA ASP A 110 -20.76 -3.88 5.87
C ASP A 110 -20.55 -2.78 4.80
N THR A 111 -20.97 -3.02 3.56
CA THR A 111 -20.92 -2.02 2.50
C THR A 111 -21.81 -0.80 2.81
N PRO A 112 -21.38 0.42 2.43
CA PRO A 112 -22.16 1.63 2.66
C PRO A 112 -23.59 1.54 2.10
N ALA A 113 -23.76 0.94 0.92
CA ALA A 113 -25.08 0.74 0.31
C ALA A 113 -26.02 -0.11 1.21
N ARG A 114 -25.52 -1.20 1.80
CA ARG A 114 -26.32 -2.05 2.71
C ARG A 114 -26.63 -1.36 4.03
N ILE A 115 -25.68 -0.58 4.56
CA ILE A 115 -25.90 0.20 5.79
C ILE A 115 -26.94 1.29 5.56
N VAL A 116 -26.84 2.05 4.46
CA VAL A 116 -27.81 3.10 4.12
C VAL A 116 -29.20 2.51 3.84
N ALA A 117 -29.29 1.41 3.09
CA ALA A 117 -30.57 0.74 2.86
C ALA A 117 -31.24 0.26 4.17
N ALA A 118 -30.45 -0.30 5.10
CA ALA A 118 -30.95 -0.67 6.41
C ALA A 118 -31.40 0.55 7.23
N TYR A 119 -30.65 1.65 7.19
CA TYR A 119 -31.03 2.89 7.86
C TYR A 119 -32.36 3.43 7.35
N GLU A 120 -32.57 3.47 6.03
CA GLU A 120 -33.82 3.94 5.45
C GLU A 120 -35.03 3.08 5.83
N LEU A 121 -34.85 1.76 5.94
CA LEU A 121 -35.91 0.84 6.37
C LEU A 121 -36.24 0.96 7.86
N GLU A 122 -35.20 1.11 8.70
CA GLU A 122 -35.32 1.08 10.16
C GLU A 122 -35.70 2.44 10.75
N ARG A 123 -35.29 3.57 10.14
CA ARG A 123 -35.45 4.92 10.73
C ARG A 123 -36.90 5.37 10.91
N THR A 124 -37.84 4.79 10.16
CA THR A 124 -39.27 5.11 10.25
C THR A 124 -40.01 4.19 11.21
N GLN A 125 -39.35 3.17 11.75
CA GLN A 125 -39.99 2.19 12.63
C GLN A 125 -40.16 2.74 14.05
N PRO A 126 -41.26 2.40 14.75
CA PRO A 126 -41.42 2.72 16.16
C PRO A 126 -40.25 2.17 16.99
N GLY A 127 -39.68 3.01 17.85
CA GLY A 127 -38.57 2.60 18.74
C GLY A 127 -37.18 2.59 18.09
N PHE A 128 -37.02 3.12 16.87
CA PHE A 128 -35.70 3.29 16.26
C PHE A 128 -34.77 4.12 17.16
N ASN A 129 -33.54 3.64 17.36
CA ASN A 129 -32.50 4.30 18.15
C ASN A 129 -31.23 4.43 17.31
N LEU A 130 -30.93 5.67 16.88
CA LEU A 130 -29.78 5.96 16.02
C LEU A 130 -28.44 5.55 16.64
N PRO A 131 -28.13 5.84 17.93
CA PRO A 131 -26.90 5.36 18.55
C PRO A 131 -26.72 3.83 18.50
N ARG A 132 -27.78 3.08 18.79
CA ARG A 132 -27.77 1.61 18.72
C ARG A 132 -27.57 1.12 17.30
N PHE A 133 -28.23 1.75 16.32
CA PHE A 133 -28.04 1.43 14.91
C PHE A 133 -26.58 1.61 14.47
N VAL A 134 -25.96 2.74 14.81
CA VAL A 134 -24.56 3.03 14.50
C VAL A 134 -23.63 2.03 15.18
N ALA A 135 -23.82 1.78 16.48
CA ALA A 135 -22.99 0.84 17.24
C ALA A 135 -23.03 -0.60 16.67
N ALA A 136 -24.15 -1.01 16.07
CA ALA A 136 -24.30 -2.32 15.46
C ALA A 136 -23.66 -2.44 14.07
N ARG A 137 -23.34 -1.33 13.39
CA ARG A 137 -22.87 -1.32 11.98
C ARG A 137 -21.50 -0.72 11.77
N PHE A 138 -20.92 -0.13 12.81
CA PHE A 138 -19.63 0.54 12.74
C PHE A 138 -18.76 0.15 13.93
N ARG A 139 -17.46 -0.05 13.66
CA ARG A 139 -16.44 -0.27 14.68
C ARG A 139 -15.79 1.05 15.07
N LEU A 140 -15.69 1.29 16.38
CA LEU A 140 -15.00 2.45 16.92
C LEU A 140 -13.51 2.46 16.52
N PRO A 141 -12.95 3.66 16.25
CA PRO A 141 -11.50 3.81 16.07
C PRO A 141 -10.76 3.35 17.34
N VAL A 142 -9.69 2.56 17.17
CA VAL A 142 -8.85 2.12 18.28
C VAL A 142 -8.04 3.31 18.80
N ALA A 143 -8.15 3.61 20.09
CA ALA A 143 -7.32 4.61 20.74
C ALA A 143 -5.92 4.03 21.02
N ASP A 144 -4.98 4.17 20.08
CA ASP A 144 -3.60 3.66 20.23
C ASP A 144 -2.79 4.37 21.33
N THR A 145 -3.31 5.42 21.94
CA THR A 145 -2.63 6.20 23.00
C THR A 145 -3.02 5.78 24.41
N ALA A 146 -3.92 4.81 24.59
CA ALA A 146 -4.59 4.54 25.87
C ALA A 146 -3.67 4.08 27.03
N THR A 147 -2.39 3.78 26.77
CA THR A 147 -1.48 3.22 27.79
C THR A 147 -0.29 4.10 28.17
N TYR A 148 -0.10 5.27 27.54
CA TYR A 148 1.01 6.13 27.93
C TYR A 148 0.67 7.02 29.12
N ARG A 149 1.46 6.94 30.19
CA ARG A 149 1.42 7.86 31.33
C ARG A 149 2.73 8.63 31.41
N SER A 150 2.64 9.96 31.41
CA SER A 150 3.80 10.83 31.53
C SER A 150 4.49 10.65 32.88
N ASN A 151 5.80 10.41 32.87
CA ASN A 151 6.65 10.48 34.06
C ASN A 151 7.45 11.79 34.03
N VAL A 152 6.89 12.84 34.64
CA VAL A 152 7.52 14.17 34.66
C VAL A 152 8.81 14.18 35.48
N ALA A 153 8.93 13.29 36.48
CA ALA A 153 10.14 13.16 37.29
C ALA A 153 11.36 12.68 36.48
N ALA A 154 11.15 12.03 35.33
CA ALA A 154 12.23 11.67 34.40
C ALA A 154 12.79 12.87 33.62
N GLY A 155 12.16 14.05 33.72
CA GLY A 155 12.57 15.27 33.04
C GLY A 155 12.04 15.40 31.61
N LEU A 156 12.02 16.65 31.11
CA LEU A 156 11.39 17.00 29.82
C LEU A 156 12.00 16.23 28.64
N ARG A 157 13.33 16.11 28.56
CA ARG A 157 14.00 15.42 27.44
C ARG A 157 13.61 13.95 27.36
N ALA A 158 13.66 13.22 28.48
CA ALA A 158 13.27 11.81 28.53
C ALA A 158 11.79 11.60 28.19
N HIS A 159 10.94 12.53 28.64
CA HIS A 159 9.53 12.54 28.28
C HIS A 159 9.31 12.69 26.77
N LEU A 160 9.97 13.67 26.12
CA LEU A 160 9.89 13.88 24.67
C LEU A 160 10.44 12.68 23.88
N ASP A 161 11.54 12.09 24.31
CA ASP A 161 12.12 10.90 23.66
C ASP A 161 11.18 9.70 23.69
N THR A 162 10.40 9.57 24.77
CA THR A 162 9.37 8.54 24.87
C THR A 162 8.20 8.85 23.93
N LEU A 163 7.78 10.12 23.84
CA LEU A 163 6.67 10.53 22.97
C LEU A 163 6.94 10.28 21.49
N TRP A 164 8.19 10.38 21.02
CA TRP A 164 8.54 9.99 19.64
C TRP A 164 8.24 8.53 19.32
N THR A 165 8.16 7.67 20.33
CA THR A 165 7.77 6.26 20.18
C THR A 165 6.25 6.11 20.29
N VAL A 166 5.64 6.76 21.28
CA VAL A 166 4.18 6.67 21.56
C VAL A 166 3.34 7.26 20.43
N LEU A 167 3.80 8.35 19.82
CA LEU A 167 3.09 9.06 18.76
C LEU A 167 3.37 8.49 17.37
N ARG A 168 4.26 7.50 17.26
CA ARG A 168 4.58 6.86 15.99
C ARG A 168 3.45 5.93 15.56
N ARG A 169 3.08 6.00 14.29
CA ARG A 169 2.18 5.07 13.63
C ARG A 169 2.93 4.35 12.53
N GLN A 170 2.65 3.06 12.40
CA GLN A 170 3.11 2.26 11.27
C GLN A 170 2.05 2.32 10.18
N PRO A 171 2.43 2.28 8.90
CA PRO A 171 1.49 1.97 7.83
C PRO A 171 0.75 0.67 8.16
N PRO A 172 -0.58 0.64 8.05
CA PRO A 172 -1.29 -0.62 8.17
C PRO A 172 -0.99 -1.52 6.97
N ASP A 173 -0.84 -2.83 7.19
CA ASP A 173 -0.64 -3.82 6.11
C ASP A 173 -1.75 -3.77 5.05
N SER A 174 -2.96 -3.41 5.49
CA SER A 174 -4.07 -3.07 4.61
C SER A 174 -4.98 -2.04 5.28
N VAL A 175 -5.53 -1.13 4.49
CA VAL A 175 -6.56 -0.19 4.96
C VAL A 175 -7.91 -0.88 4.87
N ALA A 176 -8.66 -0.87 5.98
CA ALA A 176 -10.01 -1.41 6.00
C ALA A 176 -10.87 -0.75 4.92
N ARG A 177 -11.64 -1.56 4.18
CA ARG A 177 -12.48 -1.04 3.10
C ARG A 177 -13.43 0.03 3.64
N TYR A 178 -13.55 1.13 2.89
CA TYR A 178 -14.36 2.31 3.24
C TYR A 178 -13.91 3.05 4.51
N SER A 179 -12.71 2.77 5.04
CA SER A 179 -12.10 3.64 6.04
C SER A 179 -11.78 5.00 5.42
N SER A 180 -11.90 6.05 6.22
CA SER A 180 -11.48 7.40 5.88
C SER A 180 -9.96 7.60 5.98
N LEU A 181 -9.23 6.68 6.64
CA LEU A 181 -7.78 6.74 6.78
C LEU A 181 -7.10 6.48 5.44
N LEU A 182 -6.27 7.41 5.00
CA LEU A 182 -5.46 7.25 3.78
C LEU A 182 -4.14 6.54 4.12
N PRO A 183 -3.74 5.50 3.36
CA PRO A 183 -2.48 4.81 3.60
C PRO A 183 -1.29 5.70 3.24
N LEU A 184 -0.22 5.58 4.04
CA LEU A 184 1.08 6.20 3.77
C LEU A 184 2.13 5.10 3.57
N PRO A 185 3.18 5.35 2.75
CA PRO A 185 4.19 4.34 2.43
C PRO A 185 5.14 4.05 3.60
N GLY A 186 5.27 4.96 4.56
CA GLY A 186 6.24 4.85 5.64
C GLY A 186 5.70 5.27 7.01
N PRO A 187 6.43 4.96 8.10
CA PRO A 187 6.07 5.38 9.45
C PRO A 187 5.96 6.89 9.60
N TYR A 188 4.96 7.34 10.36
CA TYR A 188 4.70 8.76 10.57
C TYR A 188 4.40 9.06 12.03
N LEU A 189 4.51 10.35 12.41
CA LEU A 189 4.07 10.84 13.71
C LEU A 189 2.70 11.52 13.60
N VAL A 190 1.90 11.37 14.66
CA VAL A 190 0.64 12.07 14.82
C VAL A 190 0.75 13.07 15.97
N PRO A 191 -0.05 14.17 15.99
CA PRO A 191 -0.05 15.11 17.11
C PRO A 191 -0.43 14.47 18.45
N GLY A 192 -1.25 13.41 18.42
CA GLY A 192 -1.70 12.68 19.60
C GLY A 192 -3.18 12.91 19.94
N GLY A 193 -3.67 12.20 20.95
CA GLY A 193 -5.08 12.24 21.35
C GLY A 193 -6.01 11.69 20.27
N ARG A 194 -7.01 12.47 19.88
CA ARG A 194 -8.00 12.10 18.83
C ARG A 194 -7.44 12.12 17.40
N PHE A 195 -6.22 12.61 17.21
CA PHE A 195 -5.58 12.71 15.90
C PHE A 195 -4.80 11.44 15.59
N ARG A 196 -5.20 10.73 14.53
CA ARG A 196 -4.70 9.39 14.18
C ARG A 196 -3.98 9.37 12.82
N GLU A 197 -4.07 10.49 12.11
CA GLU A 197 -3.52 10.74 10.80
C GLU A 197 -2.36 11.75 10.89
N VAL A 198 -1.55 11.81 9.84
CA VAL A 198 -0.55 12.87 9.70
C VAL A 198 -1.23 14.22 9.49
N TYR A 199 -0.68 15.27 10.10
CA TYR A 199 -1.14 16.65 9.93
C TYR A 199 -0.07 17.47 9.24
N TYR A 200 -0.43 18.15 8.14
CA TYR A 200 0.54 18.72 7.21
C TYR A 200 1.52 19.71 7.88
N TRP A 201 1.01 20.81 8.42
CA TRP A 201 1.86 21.86 8.98
C TRP A 201 2.44 21.47 10.36
N ASP A 202 1.69 20.72 11.20
CA ASP A 202 2.19 20.14 12.46
C ASP A 202 3.41 19.24 12.25
N SER A 203 3.46 18.53 11.12
CA SER A 203 4.58 17.66 10.77
C SER A 203 5.87 18.44 10.60
N TYR A 204 5.84 19.68 10.12
CA TYR A 204 7.04 20.50 9.99
C TYR A 204 7.72 20.72 11.34
N PHE A 205 6.97 21.18 12.34
CA PHE A 205 7.51 21.42 13.69
C PHE A 205 7.94 20.12 14.37
N THR A 206 7.20 19.04 14.12
CA THR A 206 7.58 17.70 14.59
C THR A 206 8.91 17.26 13.99
N MET A 207 9.13 17.47 12.69
CA MET A 207 10.38 17.14 12.00
C MET A 207 11.57 17.98 12.46
N LEU A 208 11.37 19.26 12.84
CA LEU A 208 12.40 20.05 13.50
C LEU A 208 12.83 19.39 14.82
N GLY A 209 11.87 18.95 15.64
CA GLY A 209 12.16 18.20 16.86
C GLY A 209 12.89 16.88 16.62
N LEU A 210 12.50 16.13 15.59
CA LEU A 210 13.18 14.88 15.20
C LEU A 210 14.63 15.11 14.76
N ARG A 211 14.92 16.23 14.10
CA ARG A 211 16.28 16.61 13.71
C ARG A 211 17.15 16.84 14.96
N GLU A 212 16.65 17.62 15.92
CA GLU A 212 17.36 17.86 17.19
C GLU A 212 17.52 16.59 18.03
N ALA A 213 16.51 15.70 18.00
CA ALA A 213 16.56 14.38 18.65
C ALA A 213 17.40 13.33 17.90
N ARG A 214 18.08 13.71 16.80
CA ARG A 214 18.92 12.84 15.95
C ARG A 214 18.18 11.58 15.45
N ARG A 215 16.95 11.74 14.96
CA ARG A 215 16.09 10.66 14.41
C ARG A 215 15.91 10.77 12.88
N PRO A 216 16.98 10.67 12.07
CA PRO A 216 16.94 10.97 10.64
C PRO A 216 16.10 9.99 9.81
N ALA A 217 15.96 8.73 10.24
CA ALA A 217 15.16 7.74 9.53
C ALA A 217 13.65 8.07 9.59
N LEU A 218 13.15 8.41 10.78
CA LEU A 218 11.75 8.80 10.95
C LEU A 218 11.47 10.15 10.28
N LEU A 219 12.43 11.09 10.34
CA LEU A 219 12.33 12.36 9.62
C LEU A 219 12.16 12.15 8.12
N ARG A 220 13.02 11.35 7.48
CA ARG A 220 12.90 11.03 6.05
C ARG A 220 11.56 10.39 5.71
N SER A 221 11.10 9.47 6.54
CA SER A 221 9.80 8.82 6.32
C SER A 221 8.60 9.77 6.40
N MET A 222 8.74 10.96 7.00
CA MET A 222 7.69 11.98 7.01
C MET A 222 7.75 12.92 5.80
N THR A 223 8.81 12.85 4.99
CA THR A 223 9.00 13.66 3.78
C THR A 223 8.86 12.89 2.47
N ASP A 224 9.07 11.58 2.51
CA ASP A 224 9.01 10.65 1.37
C ASP A 224 7.57 10.19 1.07
#